data_AF-A0A2H0V0R0-F1
#
_entry.id   AF-A0A2H0V0R0-F1
#
_cell.length_a   1.000
_cell.length_b   1.000
_cell.length_c   1.000
_cell.angle_alpha   90.00
_cell.angle_beta   90.00
_cell.angle_gamma   90.00
#
_symmetry.space_group_name_H-M   'P 1'
#
loop_
_entity.id
_entity.type
_entity.pdbx_description
1 polymer ?
#
loop_
_entity_poly.entity_id
_entity_poly.type
_entity_poly.pdbx_seq_one_letter_code
_entity_poly.pdbx_strand_id
1 'polypeptide(L)'
;MIMKNRKKTTTDLSAKHFSRYGEFLVSFELSKHGWNIYDPVYDEYIDLIIHKHVCEECGKNWNLTPVLVCKKCGKDFSKSLKKDIVAKKICQDCKNEMIGNKTKCAKCQSENLINHPSCDKCDGEVEMIDHSCKCGSKKYITKFRTIQVKSSRIEHGDGKSKNTYAVDMKPRDLIKDESHFYIWCLLDDKDHPHFLVLSVKDFIKVMGDSLKGISFFKDQDRQHFSSRDFGKWREFLDKFDKLE
;
A
#
# COMPACT_ATOMS: atom_id res chain seq x y z
N MET A 1 -6.84 27.68 -37.41
CA MET A 1 -6.96 26.21 -37.30
C MET A 1 -6.97 25.87 -35.81
N ILE A 2 -8.14 25.59 -35.24
CA ILE A 2 -8.31 25.37 -33.80
C ILE A 2 -7.68 24.02 -33.48
N MET A 3 -6.57 24.00 -32.73
CA MET A 3 -6.07 22.77 -32.12
C MET A 3 -7.17 22.26 -31.18
N LYS A 4 -7.96 21.28 -31.63
CA LYS A 4 -8.81 20.50 -30.73
C LYS A 4 -7.89 20.01 -29.61
N ASN A 5 -8.21 20.36 -28.37
CA ASN A 5 -7.60 19.79 -27.16
C ASN A 5 -7.72 18.27 -27.24
N ARG A 6 -6.74 17.61 -27.86
CA ARG A 6 -6.67 16.16 -27.91
C ARG A 6 -6.35 15.74 -26.49
N LYS A 7 -7.31 15.10 -25.84
CA LYS A 7 -7.13 14.56 -24.48
C LYS A 7 -5.95 13.61 -24.55
N LYS A 8 -4.88 13.90 -23.80
CA LYS A 8 -3.69 13.04 -23.76
C LYS A 8 -4.06 11.69 -23.18
N THR A 9 -3.59 10.62 -23.79
CA THR A 9 -3.83 9.22 -23.38
C THR A 9 -2.51 8.52 -23.07
N THR A 10 -2.55 7.31 -22.52
CA THR A 10 -1.31 6.58 -22.18
C THR A 10 -0.47 6.22 -23.42
N THR A 11 -1.07 6.25 -24.61
CA THR A 11 -0.39 6.12 -25.90
C THR A 11 0.58 7.26 -26.20
N ASP A 12 0.38 8.43 -25.61
CA ASP A 12 1.27 9.59 -25.76
C ASP A 12 2.51 9.52 -24.85
N LEU A 13 2.56 8.55 -23.93
CA LEU A 13 3.69 8.34 -23.03
C LEU A 13 4.82 7.58 -23.74
N SER A 14 6.06 8.01 -23.49
CA SER A 14 7.24 7.20 -23.83
C SER A 14 7.22 5.90 -23.04
N ALA A 15 7.92 4.86 -23.53
CA ALA A 15 7.97 3.57 -22.86
C ALA A 15 8.38 3.67 -21.37
N LYS A 16 9.36 4.52 -21.06
CA LYS A 16 9.83 4.77 -19.69
C LYS A 16 8.74 5.41 -18.81
N HIS A 17 8.04 6.42 -19.33
CA HIS A 17 6.97 7.06 -18.56
C HIS A 17 5.75 6.14 -18.40
N PHE A 18 5.48 5.31 -19.41
CA PHE A 18 4.42 4.31 -19.36
C PHE A 18 4.70 3.22 -18.32
N SER A 19 5.94 2.71 -18.23
CA SER A 19 6.35 1.77 -17.18
C SER A 19 6.05 2.34 -15.79
N ARG A 20 6.58 3.54 -15.51
CA ARG A 20 6.37 4.26 -14.24
C ARG A 20 4.91 4.54 -13.94
N TYR A 21 4.12 4.83 -14.97
CA TYR A 21 2.68 5.04 -14.80
C TYR A 21 1.98 3.75 -14.34
N GLY A 22 2.33 2.59 -14.90
CA GLY A 22 1.80 1.31 -14.43
C GLY A 22 2.27 0.95 -13.03
N GLU A 23 3.54 1.20 -12.68
CA GLU A 23 4.05 1.08 -11.29
C GLU A 23 3.21 1.93 -10.33
N PHE A 24 2.94 3.19 -10.69
CA PHE A 24 2.08 4.08 -9.89
C PHE A 24 0.65 3.53 -9.73
N LEU A 25 0.04 3.01 -10.79
CA LEU A 25 -1.29 2.40 -10.73
C LEU A 25 -1.33 1.18 -9.82
N VAL A 26 -0.31 0.32 -9.90
CA VAL A 26 -0.16 -0.85 -9.01
C VAL A 26 0.00 -0.40 -7.57
N SER A 27 0.86 0.57 -7.28
CA SER A 27 1.04 1.15 -5.94
C SER A 27 -0.26 1.73 -5.39
N PHE A 28 -1.03 2.44 -6.23
CA PHE A 28 -2.33 2.96 -5.83
C PHE A 28 -3.31 1.85 -5.50
N GLU A 29 -3.38 0.79 -6.31
CA GLU A 29 -4.28 -0.34 -6.03
C GLU A 29 -3.88 -1.07 -4.74
N LEU A 30 -2.59 -1.39 -4.55
CA LEU A 30 -2.05 -2.00 -3.34
C LEU A 30 -2.38 -1.19 -2.07
N SER A 31 -2.36 0.13 -2.16
CA SER A 31 -2.70 1.01 -1.03
C SER A 31 -4.16 0.88 -0.60
N LYS A 32 -5.09 0.63 -1.54
CA LYS A 32 -6.51 0.36 -1.23
C LYS A 32 -6.67 -0.94 -0.46
N HIS A 33 -5.77 -1.90 -0.70
CA HIS A 33 -5.69 -3.16 0.04
C HIS A 33 -4.95 -3.04 1.38
N GLY A 34 -4.54 -1.83 1.77
CA GLY A 34 -3.93 -1.54 3.06
C GLY A 34 -2.45 -1.93 3.16
N TRP A 35 -1.76 -2.07 2.03
CA TRP A 35 -0.31 -2.24 2.00
C TRP A 35 0.39 -0.88 2.09
N ASN A 36 1.48 -0.83 2.85
CA ASN A 36 2.45 0.24 2.77
C ASN A 36 3.41 -0.07 1.63
N ILE A 37 3.67 0.91 0.75
CA ILE A 37 4.44 0.73 -0.48
C ILE A 37 5.71 1.59 -0.44
N TYR A 38 6.82 1.02 -0.89
CA TYR A 38 8.13 1.63 -0.94
C TYR A 38 8.78 1.35 -2.28
N ASP A 39 9.44 2.37 -2.84
CA ASP A 39 10.28 2.21 -4.01
C ASP A 39 11.71 1.83 -3.54
N PRO A 40 12.29 0.72 -4.02
CA PRO A 40 13.67 0.39 -3.70
C PRO A 40 14.63 1.41 -4.34
N VAL A 41 15.68 1.80 -3.60
CA VAL A 41 16.58 2.88 -4.04
C VAL A 41 17.53 2.44 -5.17
N TYR A 42 17.97 1.17 -5.14
CA TYR A 42 18.91 0.60 -6.11
C TYR A 42 18.60 -0.88 -6.35
N ASP A 43 17.57 -1.16 -7.15
CA ASP A 43 17.25 -2.51 -7.61
C ASP A 43 16.80 -2.46 -9.09
N GLU A 44 17.21 -3.45 -9.89
CA GLU A 44 16.89 -3.54 -11.31
C GLU A 44 15.75 -4.52 -11.62
N TYR A 45 15.31 -5.30 -10.62
CA TYR A 45 14.37 -6.40 -10.77
C TYR A 45 13.12 -6.26 -9.89
N ILE A 46 13.26 -5.62 -8.72
CA ILE A 46 12.20 -5.30 -7.79
C ILE A 46 11.75 -3.87 -8.06
N ASP A 47 10.49 -3.71 -8.44
CA ASP A 47 9.92 -2.39 -8.70
C ASP A 47 9.29 -1.82 -7.41
N LEU A 48 8.70 -2.66 -6.54
CA LEU A 48 8.10 -2.23 -5.28
C LEU A 48 8.46 -3.19 -4.13
N ILE A 49 8.64 -2.63 -2.94
CA ILE A 49 8.63 -3.37 -1.68
C ILE A 49 7.35 -2.99 -0.95
N ILE A 50 6.56 -3.97 -0.55
CA ILE A 50 5.35 -3.73 0.22
C ILE A 50 5.37 -4.46 1.55
N HIS A 51 4.76 -3.85 2.55
CA HIS A 51 4.50 -4.54 3.81
C HIS A 51 3.14 -4.20 4.38
N LYS A 52 2.64 -5.10 5.22
CA LYS A 52 1.38 -4.96 5.93
C LYS A 52 1.45 -5.66 7.26
N HIS A 53 0.90 -5.03 8.29
CA HIS A 53 0.73 -5.66 9.59
C HIS A 53 -0.64 -6.30 9.63
N VAL A 54 -0.73 -7.56 10.03
CA VAL A 54 -1.99 -8.26 10.18
C VAL A 54 -2.07 -8.92 11.54
N CYS A 55 -3.28 -9.03 12.07
CA CYS A 55 -3.55 -9.80 13.28
C CYS A 55 -3.11 -11.25 13.08
N GLU A 56 -2.33 -11.77 14.02
CA GLU A 56 -1.85 -13.15 13.97
C GLU A 56 -3.01 -14.16 13.98
N GLU A 57 -4.05 -13.89 14.77
CA GLU A 57 -5.20 -14.80 14.92
C GLU A 57 -6.23 -14.71 13.79
N CYS A 58 -6.63 -13.50 13.36
CA CYS A 58 -7.76 -13.34 12.42
C CYS A 58 -7.36 -12.80 11.04
N GLY A 59 -6.08 -12.52 10.80
CA GLY A 59 -5.56 -12.06 9.50
C GLY A 59 -5.99 -10.65 9.08
N LYS A 60 -6.83 -9.96 9.87
CA LYS A 60 -7.28 -8.59 9.56
C LYS A 60 -6.14 -7.59 9.69
N ASN A 61 -6.20 -6.53 8.88
CA ASN A 61 -5.23 -5.44 8.91
C ASN A 61 -5.08 -4.88 10.34
N TRP A 62 -3.83 -4.69 10.77
CA TRP A 62 -3.46 -4.21 12.08
C TRP A 62 -2.96 -2.77 11.97
N ASN A 63 -3.65 -1.84 12.63
CA ASN A 63 -3.19 -0.47 12.70
C ASN A 63 -2.13 -0.33 13.81
N LEU A 64 -0.91 0.09 13.45
CA LEU A 64 0.14 0.37 14.44
C LEU A 64 0.08 1.78 15.01
N THR A 65 -0.68 2.69 14.40
CA THR A 65 -0.68 4.11 14.82
C THR A 65 -1.50 4.25 16.09
N PRO A 66 -0.90 4.52 17.27
CA PRO A 66 -1.68 4.65 18.50
C PRO A 66 -2.70 5.78 18.36
N VAL A 67 -3.93 5.54 18.82
CA VAL A 67 -4.99 6.54 18.77
C VAL A 67 -5.08 7.21 20.14
N LEU A 68 -5.18 8.54 20.12
CA LEU A 68 -5.46 9.33 21.30
C LEU A 68 -6.98 9.43 21.44
N VAL A 69 -7.55 8.94 22.54
CA VAL A 69 -8.99 9.01 22.78
C VAL A 69 -9.30 9.57 24.15
N CYS A 70 -10.46 10.23 24.27
CA CYS A 70 -11.00 10.59 25.57
C CYS A 70 -11.64 9.37 26.25
N LYS A 71 -11.21 9.04 27.47
CA LYS A 71 -11.78 7.95 28.28
C LYS A 71 -13.29 8.09 28.53
N LYS A 72 -13.77 9.34 28.64
CA LYS A 72 -15.14 9.63 29.08
C LYS A 72 -16.15 9.62 27.94
N CYS A 73 -15.81 10.18 26.78
CA CYS A 73 -16.75 10.31 25.65
C CYS A 73 -16.33 9.57 24.38
N GLY A 74 -15.16 8.91 24.37
CA GLY A 74 -14.64 8.18 23.21
C GLY A 74 -14.22 9.06 22.03
N LYS A 75 -14.15 10.39 22.20
CA LYS A 75 -13.67 11.30 21.14
C LYS A 75 -12.23 10.93 20.75
N ASP A 76 -12.01 10.68 19.47
CA ASP A 76 -10.69 10.50 18.85
C ASP A 76 -10.02 11.85 18.55
N PHE A 77 -8.75 11.97 18.92
CA PHE A 77 -7.87 13.09 18.61
C PHE A 77 -6.88 12.72 17.49
N SER A 78 -7.40 12.69 16.26
CA SER A 78 -6.59 12.57 15.05
C SER A 78 -5.55 13.70 14.92
N LYS A 79 -4.61 13.57 13.97
CA LYS A 79 -3.48 14.52 13.80
C LYS A 79 -3.91 16.00 13.76
N SER A 80 -5.02 16.33 13.12
CA SER A 80 -5.55 17.70 13.03
C SER A 80 -6.28 18.18 14.29
N LEU A 81 -6.77 17.25 15.10
CA LEU A 81 -7.53 17.51 16.33
C LEU A 81 -6.65 17.51 17.59
N LYS A 82 -5.37 17.14 17.49
CA LYS A 82 -4.43 17.18 18.63
C LYS A 82 -4.31 18.57 19.26
N LYS A 83 -4.53 19.64 18.49
CA LYS A 83 -4.56 21.02 18.98
C LYS A 83 -5.72 21.30 19.94
N ASP A 84 -6.78 20.49 19.89
CA ASP A 84 -7.97 20.63 20.74
C ASP A 84 -7.78 19.93 22.10
N ILE A 85 -6.65 19.24 22.32
CA ILE A 85 -6.33 18.63 23.62
C ILE A 85 -5.95 19.75 24.58
N VAL A 86 -6.67 19.85 25.70
CA VAL A 86 -6.38 20.83 26.74
C VAL A 86 -5.26 20.30 27.62
N ALA A 87 -4.09 20.96 27.54
CA ALA A 87 -2.95 20.64 28.37
C ALA A 87 -3.20 21.13 29.81
N LYS A 88 -3.65 20.23 30.70
CA LYS A 88 -3.73 20.51 32.14
C LYS A 88 -2.52 19.94 32.87
N LYS A 89 -2.15 20.59 33.96
CA LYS A 89 -1.20 20.09 34.96
C LYS A 89 -1.83 20.14 36.35
N ILE A 90 -1.55 19.12 37.15
CA ILE A 90 -2.00 19.00 38.53
C ILE A 90 -0.77 19.02 39.44
N CYS A 91 -0.73 19.98 40.37
CA CYS A 91 0.31 20.00 41.40
C CYS A 91 0.07 18.86 42.40
N GLN A 92 1.08 18.02 42.63
CA GLN A 92 0.92 16.89 43.54
C GLN A 92 0.84 17.29 45.01
N ASP A 93 1.44 18.42 45.39
CA ASP A 93 1.54 18.84 46.79
C ASP A 93 0.27 19.56 47.26
N CYS A 94 -0.29 20.45 46.42
CA CYS A 94 -1.46 21.26 46.79
C CYS A 94 -2.72 20.98 45.96
N LYS A 95 -2.65 20.00 45.05
CA LYS A 95 -3.74 19.56 44.15
C LYS A 95 -4.32 20.68 43.26
N ASN A 96 -3.63 21.80 43.12
CA ASN A 96 -4.06 22.90 42.27
C ASN A 96 -3.93 22.52 40.78
N GLU A 97 -5.01 22.71 40.03
CA GLU A 97 -5.04 22.51 38.57
C GLU A 97 -4.61 23.78 37.83
N MET A 98 -3.91 23.60 36.72
CA MET A 98 -3.43 24.70 35.88
C MET A 98 -3.51 24.31 34.41
N ILE A 99 -3.84 25.29 33.56
CA ILE A 99 -3.87 25.11 32.10
C ILE A 99 -2.59 25.66 31.48
N GLY A 100 -2.06 24.93 30.50
CA GLY A 100 -0.88 25.27 29.73
C GLY A 100 0.42 24.67 30.27
N ASN A 101 1.53 25.03 29.64
CA ASN A 101 2.84 24.45 29.95
C ASN A 101 3.54 25.19 31.10
N LYS A 102 2.96 25.13 32.30
CA LYS A 102 3.55 25.73 33.51
C LYS A 102 4.66 24.83 34.06
N THR A 103 5.75 25.43 34.55
CA THR A 103 6.88 24.73 35.19
C THR A 103 6.76 24.71 36.72
N LYS A 104 6.03 25.65 37.30
CA LYS A 104 5.78 25.77 38.75
C LYS A 104 4.31 25.91 39.06
N CYS A 105 3.91 25.43 40.24
CA CYS A 105 2.57 25.60 40.76
C CYS A 105 2.28 27.06 41.07
N ALA A 106 1.20 27.62 40.50
CA ALA A 106 0.78 28.99 40.77
C ALA A 106 0.45 29.26 42.25
N LYS A 107 0.08 28.20 43.01
CA LYS A 107 -0.35 28.32 44.41
C LYS A 107 0.78 28.10 45.42
N CYS A 108 1.59 27.05 45.25
CA CYS A 108 2.63 26.67 46.22
C CYS A 108 4.07 26.75 45.68
N GLN A 109 4.26 27.22 44.43
CA GLN A 109 5.56 27.31 43.76
C GLN A 109 6.31 25.99 43.56
N SER A 110 5.73 24.85 43.97
CA SER A 110 6.29 23.53 43.75
C SER A 110 6.46 23.21 42.27
N GLU A 111 7.54 22.50 41.94
CA GLU A 111 7.84 21.96 40.61
C GLU A 111 7.23 20.56 40.41
N ASN A 112 6.61 19.98 41.47
CA ASN A 112 5.98 18.66 41.45
C ASN A 112 4.63 18.69 40.72
N LEU A 113 4.68 18.75 39.40
CA LEU A 113 3.53 18.85 38.50
C LEU A 113 3.39 17.58 37.64
N ILE A 114 2.17 17.02 37.55
CA ILE A 114 1.85 15.91 36.64
C ILE A 114 1.00 16.43 35.47
N ASN A 115 1.31 15.95 34.26
CA ASN A 115 0.51 16.25 33.07
C ASN A 115 -0.79 15.44 33.08
N HIS A 116 -1.90 16.10 32.81
CA HIS A 116 -3.22 15.49 32.74
C HIS A 116 -3.97 16.02 31.50
N PRO A 117 -3.60 15.59 30.28
CA PRO A 117 -4.25 16.03 29.06
C PRO A 117 -5.75 15.69 29.10
N SER A 118 -6.60 16.64 28.70
CA SER A 118 -8.05 16.54 28.85
C SER A 118 -8.81 16.93 27.59
N CYS A 119 -10.01 16.38 27.44
CA CYS A 119 -10.88 16.61 26.30
C CYS A 119 -11.58 17.96 26.39
N ASP A 120 -11.48 18.75 25.33
CA ASP A 120 -12.21 20.01 25.09
C ASP A 120 -13.73 19.94 25.31
N LYS A 121 -14.36 18.79 25.08
CA LYS A 121 -15.84 18.65 25.15
C LYS A 121 -16.36 18.23 26.52
N CYS A 122 -15.69 17.30 27.19
CA CYS A 122 -16.25 16.62 28.36
C CYS A 122 -15.32 16.61 29.58
N ASP A 123 -14.15 17.21 29.44
CA ASP A 123 -13.08 17.28 30.42
C ASP A 123 -12.51 15.92 30.87
N GLY A 124 -12.84 14.85 30.14
CA GLY A 124 -12.30 13.52 30.40
C GLY A 124 -10.82 13.43 30.01
N GLU A 125 -10.06 12.62 30.75
CA GLU A 125 -8.66 12.33 30.47
C GLU A 125 -8.48 11.77 29.05
N VAL A 126 -7.47 12.27 28.35
CA VAL A 126 -7.06 11.76 27.03
C VAL A 126 -5.92 10.77 27.23
N GLU A 127 -6.09 9.56 26.74
CA GLU A 127 -5.06 8.53 26.79
C GLU A 127 -4.68 8.04 25.40
N MET A 128 -3.53 7.39 25.33
CA MET A 128 -3.11 6.63 24.17
C MET A 128 -3.58 5.19 24.35
N ILE A 129 -4.42 4.69 23.45
CA ILE A 129 -4.83 3.28 23.46
C ILE A 129 -3.91 2.50 22.53
N ASP A 130 -3.22 1.50 23.09
CA ASP A 130 -2.53 0.48 22.32
C ASP A 130 -3.55 -0.37 21.57
N HIS A 131 -3.36 -0.50 20.26
CA HIS A 131 -4.29 -1.25 19.43
C HIS A 131 -4.28 -2.74 19.83
N SER A 132 -5.47 -3.25 20.14
CA SER A 132 -5.81 -4.66 20.00
C SER A 132 -6.61 -4.86 18.72
N CYS A 133 -6.51 -6.04 18.12
CA CYS A 133 -7.43 -6.38 17.05
C CYS A 133 -8.86 -6.48 17.60
N LYS A 134 -9.86 -6.27 16.75
CA LYS A 134 -11.28 -6.47 17.09
C LYS A 134 -11.58 -7.89 17.61
N CYS A 135 -10.75 -8.88 17.29
CA CYS A 135 -10.88 -10.24 17.84
C CYS A 135 -10.31 -10.40 19.26
N GLY A 136 -9.77 -9.32 19.85
CA GLY A 136 -9.15 -9.33 21.17
C GLY A 136 -7.66 -9.62 21.18
N SER A 137 -7.08 -10.07 20.05
CA SER A 137 -5.65 -10.33 19.96
C SER A 137 -4.83 -9.08 20.20
N LYS A 138 -3.68 -9.23 20.85
CA LYS A 138 -2.64 -8.20 21.08
C LYS A 138 -1.40 -8.44 20.21
N LYS A 139 -1.41 -9.45 19.35
CA LYS A 139 -0.28 -9.86 18.52
C LYS A 139 -0.57 -9.60 17.04
N TYR A 140 0.46 -9.13 16.35
CA TYR A 140 0.44 -8.96 14.91
C TYR A 140 1.69 -9.61 14.31
N ILE A 141 1.58 -9.97 13.03
CA ILE A 141 2.70 -10.37 12.19
C ILE A 141 2.86 -9.36 11.07
N THR A 142 4.08 -9.19 10.59
CA THR A 142 4.38 -8.33 9.44
C THR A 142 4.60 -9.20 8.22
N LYS A 143 3.80 -8.98 7.18
CA LYS A 143 4.02 -9.57 5.86
C LYS A 143 4.85 -8.61 5.04
N PHE A 144 5.91 -9.14 4.42
CA PHE A 144 6.72 -8.42 3.43
C PHE A 144 6.57 -9.12 2.08
N ARG A 145 6.48 -8.33 1.01
CA ARG A 145 6.50 -8.82 -0.37
C ARG A 145 7.38 -7.92 -1.22
N THR A 146 8.05 -8.52 -2.17
CA THR A 146 8.74 -7.81 -3.25
C THR A 146 7.91 -7.99 -4.51
N ILE A 147 7.74 -6.93 -5.29
CA ILE A 147 6.88 -6.93 -6.47
C ILE A 147 7.70 -6.54 -7.68
N GLN A 148 7.60 -7.32 -8.75
CA GLN A 148 7.99 -6.89 -10.08
C GLN A 148 6.74 -6.49 -10.86
N VAL A 149 6.71 -5.25 -11.33
CA VAL A 149 5.63 -4.70 -12.14
C VAL A 149 6.00 -4.78 -13.61
N LYS A 150 5.03 -5.21 -14.43
CA LYS A 150 5.14 -5.09 -15.88
C LYS A 150 3.90 -4.44 -16.46
N SER A 151 4.11 -3.44 -17.29
CA SER A 151 3.02 -2.65 -17.87
C SER A 151 2.86 -2.99 -19.34
N SER A 152 1.63 -3.24 -19.77
CA SER A 152 1.30 -3.47 -21.18
C SER A 152 0.07 -2.68 -21.58
N ARG A 153 -0.02 -2.37 -22.87
CA ARG A 153 -1.18 -1.76 -23.52
C ARG A 153 -1.55 -2.61 -24.71
N ILE A 154 -2.80 -2.53 -25.14
CA ILE A 154 -3.25 -3.28 -26.30
C ILE A 154 -2.42 -2.92 -27.53
N GLU A 155 -1.83 -3.92 -28.18
CA GLU A 155 -1.03 -3.73 -29.38
C GLU A 155 -1.91 -3.29 -30.55
N HIS A 156 -1.41 -2.37 -31.36
CA HIS A 156 -2.08 -1.87 -32.56
C HIS A 156 -1.28 -2.23 -33.81
N GLY A 157 -1.95 -2.62 -34.89
CA GLY A 157 -1.37 -2.82 -36.23
C GLY A 157 -2.24 -2.14 -37.27
N ASP A 158 -1.63 -1.39 -38.21
CA ASP A 158 -2.32 -0.63 -39.26
C ASP A 158 -3.47 0.25 -38.73
N GLY A 159 -3.29 0.83 -37.55
CA GLY A 159 -4.29 1.67 -36.87
C GLY A 159 -5.47 0.90 -36.25
N LYS A 160 -5.46 -0.43 -36.27
CA LYS A 160 -6.47 -1.28 -35.64
C LYS A 160 -5.90 -2.01 -34.42
N SER A 161 -6.71 -2.09 -33.37
CA SER A 161 -6.41 -2.86 -32.17
C SER A 161 -6.28 -4.35 -32.50
N LYS A 162 -5.16 -4.96 -32.11
CA LYS A 162 -4.93 -6.41 -32.23
C LYS A 162 -5.62 -7.19 -31.11
N ASN A 163 -6.20 -6.51 -30.12
CA ASN A 163 -6.82 -7.12 -28.93
C ASN A 163 -5.87 -8.08 -28.19
N THR A 164 -4.60 -7.72 -28.12
CA THR A 164 -3.55 -8.56 -27.54
C THR A 164 -2.68 -7.72 -26.63
N TYR A 165 -2.40 -8.23 -25.44
CA TYR A 165 -1.34 -7.76 -24.57
C TYR A 165 -0.05 -8.51 -24.86
N ALA A 166 1.06 -7.86 -24.56
CA ALA A 166 2.37 -8.45 -24.67
C ALA A 166 3.25 -7.99 -23.51
N VAL A 167 3.76 -8.95 -22.74
CA VAL A 167 4.51 -8.69 -21.50
C VAL A 167 5.87 -9.40 -21.58
N ASP A 168 6.93 -8.65 -21.33
CA ASP A 168 8.30 -9.17 -21.26
C ASP A 168 8.60 -9.65 -19.84
N MET A 169 9.18 -10.84 -19.71
CA MET A 169 9.48 -11.45 -18.41
C MET A 169 10.96 -11.28 -18.06
N LYS A 170 11.24 -10.83 -16.83
CA LYS A 170 12.60 -10.88 -16.23
C LYS A 170 12.60 -11.41 -14.77
N PRO A 171 12.07 -12.63 -14.53
CA PRO A 171 11.89 -13.16 -13.18
C PRO A 171 13.10 -13.90 -12.61
N ARG A 172 14.19 -14.05 -13.37
CA ARG A 172 15.19 -15.13 -13.17
C ARG A 172 15.78 -15.17 -11.75
N ASP A 173 16.09 -14.03 -11.17
CA ASP A 173 16.73 -13.97 -9.84
C ASP A 173 15.72 -14.10 -8.69
N LEU A 174 14.44 -13.86 -8.94
CA LEU A 174 13.37 -13.82 -7.94
C LEU A 174 12.43 -15.04 -8.02
N ILE A 175 12.61 -15.92 -9.00
CA ILE A 175 11.78 -17.13 -9.20
C ILE A 175 11.93 -18.17 -8.07
N LYS A 176 12.84 -17.96 -7.12
CA LYS A 176 13.00 -18.81 -5.93
C LYS A 176 12.48 -18.17 -4.66
N ASP A 177 12.15 -16.87 -4.68
CA ASP A 177 11.66 -16.15 -3.51
C ASP A 177 10.14 -16.30 -3.41
N GLU A 178 9.67 -17.05 -2.41
CA GLU A 178 8.24 -17.24 -2.18
C GLU A 178 7.51 -15.95 -1.75
N SER A 179 8.24 -14.94 -1.29
CA SER A 179 7.69 -13.62 -0.94
C SER A 179 7.63 -12.67 -2.15
N HIS A 180 8.13 -13.10 -3.31
CA HIS A 180 8.09 -12.32 -4.53
C HIS A 180 6.79 -12.55 -5.32
N PHE A 181 6.29 -11.48 -5.93
CA PHE A 181 5.09 -11.50 -6.75
C PHE A 181 5.29 -10.70 -8.05
N TYR A 182 4.60 -11.13 -9.09
CA TYR A 182 4.50 -10.40 -10.35
C TYR A 182 3.13 -9.74 -10.42
N ILE A 183 3.11 -8.44 -10.69
CA ILE A 183 1.86 -7.73 -10.99
C ILE A 183 1.94 -7.14 -12.38
N TRP A 184 1.09 -7.59 -13.29
CA TRP A 184 1.02 -7.01 -14.62
C TRP A 184 -0.11 -5.99 -14.68
N CYS A 185 0.23 -4.74 -15.01
CA CYS A 185 -0.71 -3.66 -15.23
C CYS A 185 -1.05 -3.59 -16.72
N LEU A 186 -2.27 -3.96 -17.08
CA LEU A 186 -2.73 -4.11 -18.46
C LEU A 186 -3.77 -3.04 -18.78
N LEU A 187 -3.42 -2.07 -19.62
CA LEU A 187 -4.29 -0.95 -19.97
C LEU A 187 -5.07 -1.25 -21.24
N ASP A 188 -6.40 -1.19 -21.15
CA ASP A 188 -7.29 -1.36 -22.29
C ASP A 188 -7.31 -0.12 -23.21
N ASP A 189 -8.08 -0.20 -24.31
CA ASP A 189 -8.21 0.90 -25.29
C ASP A 189 -8.89 2.16 -24.70
N LYS A 190 -9.42 2.09 -23.47
CA LYS A 190 -10.04 3.20 -22.73
C LYS A 190 -9.15 3.70 -21.57
N ASP A 191 -7.88 3.29 -21.53
CA ASP A 191 -6.95 3.55 -20.43
C ASP A 191 -7.45 3.00 -19.07
N HIS A 192 -8.32 1.99 -19.07
CA HIS A 192 -8.74 1.30 -17.86
C HIS A 192 -7.73 0.19 -17.52
N PRO A 193 -7.18 0.18 -16.27
CA PRO A 193 -6.21 -0.82 -15.88
C PRO A 193 -6.89 -2.11 -15.42
N HIS A 194 -6.31 -3.22 -15.84
CA HIS A 194 -6.56 -4.57 -15.34
C HIS A 194 -5.27 -5.11 -14.72
N PHE A 195 -5.37 -5.83 -13.61
CA PHE A 195 -4.19 -6.35 -12.92
C PHE A 195 -4.15 -7.86 -12.94
N LEU A 196 -3.03 -8.45 -13.36
CA LEU A 196 -2.78 -9.87 -13.13
C LEU A 196 -1.82 -10.01 -11.96
N VAL A 197 -2.25 -10.68 -10.89
CA VAL A 197 -1.47 -10.85 -9.66
C VAL A 197 -1.04 -12.31 -9.53
N LEU A 198 0.27 -12.55 -9.61
CA LEU A 198 0.84 -13.89 -9.63
C LEU A 198 1.88 -14.04 -8.51
N SER A 199 1.75 -15.10 -7.73
CA SER A 199 2.88 -15.58 -6.92
C SER A 199 3.95 -16.21 -7.82
N VAL A 200 5.17 -16.36 -7.30
CA VAL A 200 6.21 -17.17 -7.98
C VAL A 200 5.72 -18.58 -8.29
N LYS A 201 4.97 -19.22 -7.37
CA LYS A 201 4.42 -20.57 -7.58
C LYS A 201 3.42 -20.61 -8.74
N ASP A 202 2.54 -19.61 -8.83
CA ASP A 202 1.59 -19.47 -9.94
C ASP A 202 2.34 -19.30 -11.27
N PHE A 203 3.33 -18.41 -11.28
CA PHE A 203 4.13 -18.14 -12.47
C PHE A 203 4.84 -19.41 -12.96
N ILE A 204 5.49 -20.17 -12.06
CA ILE A 204 6.15 -21.43 -12.39
C ILE A 204 5.15 -22.44 -12.96
N LYS A 205 3.99 -22.58 -12.34
CA LYS A 205 2.95 -23.51 -12.77
C LYS A 205 2.45 -23.19 -14.18
N VAL A 206 2.21 -21.91 -14.49
CA VAL A 206 1.63 -21.49 -15.79
C VAL A 206 2.66 -21.49 -16.91
N MET A 207 3.93 -21.22 -16.58
CA MET A 207 5.02 -21.24 -17.53
C MET A 207 5.54 -22.66 -17.82
N GLY A 208 5.48 -23.57 -16.84
CA GLY A 208 5.86 -24.97 -17.01
C GLY A 208 7.25 -25.13 -17.64
N ASP A 209 7.34 -25.93 -18.70
CA ASP A 209 8.61 -26.20 -19.39
C ASP A 209 9.18 -25.02 -20.17
N SER A 210 8.41 -23.95 -20.43
CA SER A 210 8.93 -22.74 -21.08
C SER A 210 10.04 -22.08 -20.26
N LEU A 211 10.06 -22.26 -18.94
CA LEU A 211 11.13 -21.77 -18.06
C LEU A 211 12.48 -22.44 -18.33
N LYS A 212 12.49 -23.63 -18.97
CA LYS A 212 13.72 -24.33 -19.37
C LYS A 212 14.17 -23.93 -20.78
N GLY A 213 13.40 -23.09 -21.47
CA GLY A 213 13.68 -22.65 -22.83
C GLY A 213 14.84 -21.65 -22.91
N ILE A 214 15.56 -21.67 -24.03
CA ILE A 214 16.66 -20.72 -24.30
C ILE A 214 16.15 -19.27 -24.33
N SER A 215 14.91 -19.02 -24.79
CA SER A 215 14.29 -17.69 -24.78
C SER A 215 14.21 -17.13 -23.37
N PHE A 216 13.79 -17.95 -22.40
CA PHE A 216 13.74 -17.58 -20.99
C PHE A 216 15.13 -17.28 -20.42
N PHE A 217 16.12 -18.12 -20.72
CA PHE A 217 17.51 -17.88 -20.28
C PHE A 217 18.18 -16.64 -20.90
N LYS A 218 17.64 -16.13 -22.01
CA LYS A 218 18.10 -14.91 -22.70
C LYS A 218 17.25 -13.68 -22.38
N ASP A 219 16.28 -13.78 -21.48
CA ASP A 219 15.32 -12.71 -21.17
C ASP A 219 14.55 -12.20 -22.41
N GLN A 220 14.28 -13.10 -23.35
CA GLN A 220 13.57 -12.83 -24.62
C GLN A 220 12.17 -13.45 -24.63
N ASP A 221 11.71 -13.97 -23.50
CA ASP A 221 10.43 -14.67 -23.41
C ASP A 221 9.28 -13.67 -23.20
N ARG A 222 8.67 -13.27 -24.32
CA ARG A 222 7.54 -12.35 -24.36
C ARG A 222 6.23 -13.13 -24.46
N GLN A 223 5.35 -12.90 -23.49
CA GLN A 223 4.05 -13.57 -23.42
C GLN A 223 2.99 -12.73 -24.12
N HIS A 224 2.45 -13.26 -25.22
CA HIS A 224 1.32 -12.65 -25.93
C HIS A 224 0.01 -13.34 -25.54
N PHE A 225 -1.03 -12.57 -25.23
CA PHE A 225 -2.34 -13.12 -24.88
C PHE A 225 -3.49 -12.15 -25.16
N SER A 226 -4.69 -12.71 -25.34
CA SER A 226 -5.92 -11.96 -25.64
C SER A 226 -6.25 -10.93 -24.57
N SER A 227 -6.52 -9.69 -24.96
CA SER A 227 -7.02 -8.64 -24.07
C SER A 227 -8.51 -8.78 -23.73
N ARG A 228 -9.22 -9.70 -24.39
CA ARG A 228 -10.67 -9.90 -24.20
C ARG A 228 -10.97 -10.95 -23.13
N ASP A 229 -10.24 -12.07 -23.16
CA ASP A 229 -10.50 -13.22 -22.30
C ASP A 229 -9.32 -13.56 -21.38
N PHE A 230 -8.15 -12.94 -21.56
CA PHE A 230 -6.90 -13.18 -20.80
C PHE A 230 -6.35 -14.62 -20.90
N GLY A 231 -7.00 -15.51 -21.62
CA GLY A 231 -6.63 -16.92 -21.79
C GLY A 231 -6.33 -17.61 -20.47
N LYS A 232 -5.20 -18.33 -20.42
CA LYS A 232 -4.71 -19.01 -19.22
C LYS A 232 -4.42 -18.07 -18.04
N TRP A 233 -4.27 -16.77 -18.29
CA TRP A 233 -3.96 -15.79 -17.26
C TRP A 233 -5.19 -15.24 -16.54
N ARG A 234 -6.39 -15.53 -17.05
CA ARG A 234 -7.66 -15.02 -16.49
C ARG A 234 -7.85 -15.35 -15.01
N GLU A 235 -7.33 -16.48 -14.54
CA GLU A 235 -7.46 -16.88 -13.13
C GLU A 235 -6.73 -15.94 -12.15
N PHE A 236 -5.80 -15.11 -12.64
CA PHE A 236 -5.01 -14.15 -11.86
C PHE A 236 -5.56 -12.72 -11.88
N LEU A 237 -6.67 -12.49 -12.62
CA LEU A 237 -7.25 -11.18 -12.79
C LEU A 237 -7.78 -10.61 -11.47
N ASP A 238 -7.24 -9.45 -11.10
CA ASP A 238 -7.51 -8.66 -9.90
C ASP A 238 -7.40 -9.45 -8.58
N LYS A 239 -6.53 -10.48 -8.55
CA LYS A 239 -6.30 -11.36 -7.40
C LYS A 239 -5.33 -10.82 -6.36
N PHE A 240 -5.56 -9.59 -5.91
CA PHE A 240 -4.73 -8.95 -4.86
C PHE A 240 -4.81 -9.67 -3.50
N ASP A 241 -5.85 -10.48 -3.27
CA ASP A 241 -5.98 -11.34 -2.10
C ASP A 241 -4.84 -12.37 -1.99
N LYS A 242 -4.19 -12.75 -3.11
CA LYS A 242 -3.04 -13.65 -3.10
C LYS A 242 -1.80 -13.10 -2.37
N LEU A 243 -1.74 -11.79 -2.16
CA LEU A 243 -0.61 -11.17 -1.46
C LEU A 243 -0.66 -11.41 0.06
N GLU A 244 -1.82 -11.80 0.58
CA GLU A 244 -2.04 -12.15 1.98
C GLU A 244 -1.38 -13.49 2.33
#